data_AF-A0A6L6X6G1-F1
#
_entry.id   AF-A0A6L6X6G1-F1
#
_cell.length_a   1.000
_cell.length_b   1.000
_cell.length_c   1.000
_cell.angle_alpha   90.00
_cell.angle_beta   90.00
_cell.angle_gamma   90.00
#
_symmetry.space_group_name_H-M   'P 1'
#
loop_
_entity.id
_entity.type
_entity.pdbx_description
1 polymer ?
#
loop_
_entity_poly.entity_id
_entity_poly.type
_entity_poly.pdbx_seq_one_letter_code
_entity_poly.pdbx_strand_id
1 'polypeptide(L)'
;MNHRDPPGIIAPHIPADEYRRAEATGQPVVIVVHTADQTGRPLRHYLFPLAVAGAGAMGVFGLVAAFLALLDVAAHTAAAVGAAAGPVGVGGITLRLARPNAK
;
A
#
# COMPACT_ATOMS: atom_id res chain seq x y z
N MET A 1 -43.93 -2.07 -33.53
CA MET A 1 -42.95 -3.17 -33.38
C MET A 1 -41.77 -2.61 -32.62
N ASN A 2 -41.56 -3.01 -31.36
CA ASN A 2 -40.41 -2.56 -30.56
C ASN A 2 -39.18 -3.35 -31.00
N HIS A 3 -38.31 -2.71 -31.80
CA HIS A 3 -36.97 -3.22 -32.06
C HIS A 3 -36.16 -3.09 -30.77
N ARG A 4 -35.60 -4.20 -30.29
CA ARG A 4 -34.77 -4.23 -29.09
C ARG A 4 -33.33 -4.37 -29.53
N ASP A 5 -32.49 -3.43 -29.11
CA ASP A 5 -31.09 -3.40 -29.55
C ASP A 5 -30.33 -4.65 -29.11
N PRO A 6 -29.64 -5.33 -30.04
CA PRO A 6 -28.73 -6.40 -29.71
C PRO A 6 -27.56 -5.87 -28.86
N PRO A 7 -27.11 -6.61 -27.84
CA PRO A 7 -26.06 -6.15 -26.95
C PRO A 7 -24.72 -6.01 -27.67
N GLY A 8 -24.25 -4.75 -27.76
CA GLY A 8 -22.85 -4.35 -27.59
C GLY A 8 -21.82 -4.68 -28.67
N ILE A 9 -22.19 -5.18 -29.84
CA ILE A 9 -21.21 -5.58 -30.90
C ILE A 9 -21.49 -4.91 -32.27
N ILE A 10 -22.54 -4.10 -32.39
CA ILE A 10 -22.86 -3.42 -33.65
C ILE A 10 -22.57 -1.94 -33.49
N ALA A 11 -21.89 -1.36 -34.48
CA ALA A 11 -21.68 0.09 -34.58
C ALA A 11 -23.03 0.84 -34.38
N PRO A 12 -23.03 2.08 -33.87
CA PRO A 12 -24.26 2.83 -33.58
C PRO A 12 -25.25 2.73 -34.75
N HIS A 13 -26.31 1.95 -34.55
CA HIS A 13 -27.30 1.74 -35.59
C HIS A 13 -28.22 2.98 -35.57
N ILE A 14 -28.21 3.73 -36.67
CA ILE A 14 -29.11 4.86 -36.83
C ILE A 14 -30.33 4.33 -37.60
N PRO A 15 -31.56 4.46 -37.05
CA PRO A 15 -32.76 4.01 -37.74
C PRO A 15 -32.87 4.63 -39.13
N ALA A 16 -33.21 3.83 -40.14
CA ALA A 16 -33.27 4.29 -41.53
C ALA A 16 -34.28 5.45 -41.74
N ASP A 17 -35.32 5.52 -40.91
CA ASP A 17 -36.33 6.57 -40.95
C ASP A 17 -35.78 7.93 -40.49
N GLU A 18 -34.82 7.94 -39.56
CA GLU A 18 -34.14 9.16 -39.13
C GLU A 18 -33.25 9.71 -40.24
N TYR A 19 -32.51 8.83 -40.94
CA TYR A 19 -31.74 9.22 -42.12
C TYR A 19 -32.61 9.81 -43.23
N ARG A 20 -33.72 9.13 -43.58
CA ARG A 20 -34.63 9.61 -44.63
C ARG A 20 -35.31 10.92 -44.26
N ARG A 21 -35.67 11.11 -42.99
CA ARG A 21 -36.24 12.38 -42.51
C ARG A 21 -35.21 13.51 -42.59
N ALA A 22 -33.96 13.26 -42.18
CA ALA A 22 -32.89 14.24 -42.23
C ALA A 22 -32.56 14.64 -43.68
N GLU A 23 -32.55 13.68 -44.62
CA GLU A 23 -32.39 13.92 -46.06
C GLU A 23 -33.53 14.78 -46.62
N ALA A 24 -34.78 14.46 -46.28
CA ALA A 24 -35.95 15.21 -46.76
C ALA A 24 -36.05 16.63 -46.20
N THR A 25 -35.47 16.89 -45.03
CA THR A 25 -35.55 18.19 -44.33
C THR A 25 -34.26 19.00 -44.42
N GLY A 26 -33.22 18.45 -45.07
CA GLY A 26 -31.90 19.07 -45.14
C GLY A 26 -31.21 19.20 -43.78
N GLN A 27 -31.61 18.44 -42.77
CA GLN A 27 -30.99 18.51 -41.44
C GLN A 27 -29.69 17.71 -41.38
N PRO A 28 -28.65 18.22 -40.71
CA PRO A 28 -27.38 17.51 -40.57
C PRO A 28 -27.49 16.34 -39.59
N VAL A 29 -26.95 15.18 -39.98
CA VAL A 29 -26.84 13.99 -39.11
C VAL A 29 -25.44 13.93 -38.52
N VAL A 30 -25.33 14.07 -37.19
CA VAL A 30 -24.06 14.00 -36.46
C VAL A 30 -23.96 12.66 -35.75
N ILE A 31 -22.98 11.85 -36.14
CA ILE A 31 -22.72 10.53 -35.54
C ILE A 31 -21.58 10.68 -34.54
N VAL A 32 -21.89 10.63 -33.24
CA VAL A 32 -20.88 10.63 -32.18
C VAL A 32 -20.59 9.19 -31.79
N VAL A 33 -19.44 8.69 -32.24
CA VAL A 33 -18.92 7.39 -31.79
C VAL A 33 -18.09 7.65 -30.54
N HIS A 34 -18.66 7.37 -29.37
CA HIS A 34 -17.86 7.24 -28.16
C HIS A 34 -17.05 5.96 -28.27
N THR A 35 -15.77 6.08 -28.63
CA THR A 35 -14.84 4.99 -28.40
C THR A 35 -14.71 4.85 -26.89
N ALA A 36 -15.24 3.76 -26.33
CA ALA A 36 -14.83 3.29 -25.01
C ALA A 36 -13.41 2.74 -25.15
N ASP A 37 -12.48 3.63 -25.48
CA ASP A 37 -11.08 3.28 -25.59
C ASP A 37 -10.65 2.98 -24.15
N GLN A 38 -10.55 1.70 -23.81
CA GLN A 38 -9.94 1.23 -22.57
C GLN A 38 -8.41 1.47 -22.59
N THR A 39 -7.96 2.56 -23.22
CA THR A 39 -6.56 2.98 -23.29
C THR A 39 -6.06 3.55 -21.97
N GLY A 40 -6.94 3.68 -20.95
CA GLY A 40 -6.54 3.92 -19.57
C GLY A 40 -5.92 2.68 -18.93
N ARG A 41 -4.63 2.73 -18.57
CA ARG A 41 -4.01 1.70 -17.73
C ARG A 41 -4.82 1.54 -16.45
N PRO A 42 -5.22 0.31 -16.07
CA PRO A 42 -6.09 0.12 -14.92
C PRO A 42 -5.34 0.55 -13.65
N LEU A 43 -6.01 1.32 -12.79
CA LEU A 43 -5.45 1.95 -11.57
C LEU A 43 -4.65 0.97 -10.70
N ARG A 44 -5.05 -0.31 -10.69
CA ARG A 44 -4.35 -1.43 -10.04
C ARG A 44 -2.86 -1.51 -10.38
N HIS A 45 -2.46 -1.11 -11.59
CA HIS A 45 -1.06 -1.17 -12.03
C HIS A 45 -0.16 -0.22 -11.23
N TYR A 46 -0.72 0.87 -10.71
CA TYR A 46 0.00 1.84 -9.88
C TYR A 46 -0.16 1.56 -8.39
N LEU A 47 -1.35 1.09 -7.97
CA LEU A 47 -1.63 0.81 -6.56
C LEU A 47 -0.93 -0.44 -6.04
N PHE A 48 -0.75 -1.47 -6.89
CA PHE A 48 -0.11 -2.73 -6.48
C PHE A 48 1.33 -2.54 -5.97
N PRO A 49 2.26 -1.90 -6.72
CA PRO A 49 3.62 -1.70 -6.22
C PRO A 49 3.67 -0.79 -4.98
N LEU A 50 2.78 0.21 -4.90
CA LEU A 50 2.68 1.08 -3.72
C LEU A 50 2.25 0.29 -2.47
N ALA A 51 1.26 -0.60 -2.62
CA ALA A 51 0.81 -1.46 -1.52
C ALA A 51 1.91 -2.41 -1.06
N VAL A 52 2.67 -3.01 -1.99
CA VAL A 52 3.81 -3.90 -1.66
C VAL A 52 4.91 -3.12 -0.94
N ALA A 53 5.29 -1.95 -1.46
CA ALA A 53 6.30 -1.11 -0.82
C ALA A 53 5.87 -0.64 0.58
N GLY A 54 4.61 -0.23 0.73
CA GLY A 54 4.04 0.18 2.02
C GLY A 54 4.01 -0.96 3.04
N ALA A 55 3.59 -2.16 2.64
CA ALA A 55 3.59 -3.34 3.49
C ALA A 55 5.01 -3.73 3.93
N GLY A 56 5.98 -3.69 2.99
CA GLY A 56 7.39 -3.96 3.30
C GLY A 56 7.97 -2.96 4.30
N ALA A 57 7.74 -1.66 4.09
CA ALA A 57 8.20 -0.62 5.01
C ALA A 57 7.61 -0.80 6.42
N MET A 58 6.28 -0.99 6.51
CA MET A 58 5.61 -1.24 7.80
C MET A 58 6.13 -2.50 8.49
N GLY A 59 6.41 -3.57 7.75
CA GLY A 59 7.01 -4.79 8.29
C GLY A 59 8.41 -4.53 8.89
N VAL A 60 9.27 -3.79 8.18
CA VAL A 60 10.63 -3.46 8.67
C VAL A 60 10.56 -2.56 9.90
N PHE A 61 9.73 -1.51 9.87
CA PHE A 61 9.55 -0.64 11.04
C PHE A 61 8.99 -1.41 12.24
N GLY A 62 8.03 -2.30 12.02
CA GLY A 62 7.48 -3.18 13.06
C GLY A 62 8.54 -4.09 13.66
N LEU A 63 9.40 -4.69 12.83
CA LEU A 63 10.49 -5.55 13.29
C LEU A 63 11.53 -4.78 14.10
N VAL A 64 11.93 -3.59 13.64
CA VAL A 64 12.84 -2.71 14.38
C VAL A 64 12.23 -2.28 15.72
N ALA A 65 10.95 -1.89 15.72
CA ALA A 65 10.25 -1.49 16.94
C ALA A 65 10.15 -2.66 17.94
N ALA A 66 9.80 -3.86 17.49
CA ALA A 66 9.76 -5.05 18.32
C ALA A 66 11.13 -5.41 18.90
N PHE A 67 12.19 -5.30 18.08
CA PHE A 67 13.57 -5.54 18.53
C PHE A 67 13.99 -4.55 19.62
N LEU A 68 13.73 -3.25 19.41
CA LEU A 68 14.00 -2.22 20.41
C LEU A 68 13.20 -2.43 21.69
N ALA A 69 11.93 -2.82 21.60
CA ALA A 69 11.11 -3.12 22.76
C ALA A 69 11.66 -4.30 23.57
N LEU A 70 12.13 -5.37 22.90
CA LEU A 70 12.77 -6.50 23.57
C LEU A 70 14.07 -6.08 24.28
N LEU A 71 14.90 -5.28 23.61
CA LEU A 71 16.13 -4.75 24.20
C LEU A 71 15.85 -3.84 25.40
N ASP A 72 14.84 -2.99 25.31
CA ASP A 72 14.47 -2.08 26.39
C ASP A 72 14.02 -2.84 27.64
N VAL A 73 13.16 -3.86 27.46
CA VAL A 73 12.75 -4.76 28.56
C VAL A 73 13.96 -5.49 29.15
N ALA A 74 14.87 -5.98 28.31
CA ALA A 74 16.09 -6.65 28.77
C ALA A 74 17.02 -5.70 29.55
N ALA A 75 17.18 -4.47 29.08
CA ALA A 75 17.99 -3.45 29.74
C ALA A 75 17.38 -3.03 31.08
N HIS A 76 16.07 -2.80 31.13
CA HIS A 76 15.36 -2.47 32.37
C HIS A 76 15.46 -3.57 33.41
N THR A 77 15.30 -4.83 33.00
CA THR A 77 15.43 -5.97 33.91
C THR A 77 16.86 -6.15 34.39
N ALA A 78 17.87 -6.04 33.52
CA ALA A 78 19.27 -6.08 33.91
C ALA A 78 19.65 -4.94 34.87
N ALA A 79 19.16 -3.72 34.62
CA ALA A 79 19.37 -2.57 35.50
C ALA A 79 18.69 -2.76 36.84
N ALA A 80 17.44 -3.26 36.87
CA ALA A 80 16.72 -3.55 38.11
C ALA A 80 17.41 -4.64 38.93
N VAL A 81 17.88 -5.71 38.29
CA VAL A 81 18.64 -6.78 38.95
C VAL A 81 19.99 -6.26 39.45
N GLY A 82 20.73 -5.50 38.64
CA GLY A 82 22.01 -4.92 39.05
C GLY A 82 21.86 -3.92 40.20
N ALA A 83 20.79 -3.12 40.21
CA ALA A 83 20.47 -2.20 41.30
C ALA A 83 20.05 -2.94 42.57
N ALA A 84 19.29 -4.03 42.46
CA ALA A 84 18.85 -4.83 43.59
C ALA A 84 19.96 -5.75 44.15
N ALA A 85 20.90 -6.20 43.32
CA ALA A 85 21.92 -7.18 43.70
C ALA A 85 23.20 -6.55 44.29
N GLY A 86 23.39 -5.23 44.21
CA GLY A 86 24.70 -4.62 44.49
C GLY A 86 25.77 -5.07 43.47
N PRO A 87 27.06 -4.73 43.65
CA PRO A 87 28.10 -5.01 42.65
C PRO A 87 28.11 -6.50 42.27
N VAL A 88 27.78 -6.76 41.01
CA VAL A 88 27.50 -8.10 40.45
C VAL A 88 28.75 -8.98 40.56
N GLY A 89 28.80 -9.80 41.60
CA GLY A 89 29.75 -10.89 41.74
C GLY A 89 29.06 -12.21 41.42
N VAL A 90 29.32 -12.78 40.24
CA VAL A 90 28.93 -14.17 39.94
C VAL A 90 30.08 -15.07 40.40
N GLY A 91 29.83 -15.90 41.42
CA GLY A 91 30.79 -16.89 41.90
C GLY A 91 31.90 -16.36 42.83
N GLY A 92 31.65 -15.30 43.61
CA GLY A 92 32.62 -14.78 44.60
C GLY A 92 33.74 -13.91 44.04
N ILE A 93 33.77 -13.66 42.72
CA ILE A 93 34.71 -12.73 42.09
C ILE A 93 34.01 -11.38 41.93
N THR A 94 34.23 -10.47 42.87
CA THR A 94 33.80 -9.08 42.73
C THR A 94 34.75 -8.36 41.78
N LEU A 95 34.30 -8.02 40.57
CA LEU A 95 35.08 -7.16 39.66
C LEU A 95 35.04 -5.72 40.18
N ARG A 96 36.01 -5.34 41.03
CA ARG A 96 36.26 -3.93 41.35
C ARG A 96 37.02 -3.29 40.19
N LEU A 97 36.30 -2.55 39.34
CA LEU A 97 36.87 -1.73 38.26
C LEU A 97 37.54 -0.42 38.73
N ALA A 98 37.98 -0.32 39.99
CA ALA A 98 38.73 0.84 40.48
C ALA A 98 40.04 0.37 41.11
N ARG A 99 41.15 0.54 40.38
CA ARG A 99 42.51 0.32 40.86
C ARG A 99 42.89 1.46 41.81
N PRO A 100 43.20 1.22 43.10
CA PRO A 100 43.86 2.22 43.92
C PRO A 100 45.34 2.24 43.52
N ASN A 101 45.85 3.41 43.11
CA ASN A 101 47.29 3.65 43.03
C ASN A 101 47.85 3.60 44.46
N ALA A 102 48.59 2.54 44.78
CA ALA A 102 49.34 2.44 46.03
C ALA A 102 50.71 3.10 45.83
N LYS A 103 51.03 4.03 46.74
CA LYS A 103 52.33 4.66 46.91
C LYS A 103 53.20 3.80 47.83
#